data_AF-X0Z9J7-F1
#
_entry.id   AF-X0Z9J7-F1
#
_cell.length_a   1.000
_cell.length_b   1.000
_cell.length_c   1.000
_cell.angle_alpha   90.00
_cell.angle_beta   90.00
_cell.angle_gamma   90.00
#
_symmetry.space_group_name_H-M   'P 1'
#
loop_
_entity.id
_entity.type
_entity.pdbx_description
1 polymer ?
#
loop_
_entity_poly.entity_id
_entity_poly.type
_entity_poly.pdbx_seq_one_letter_code
_entity_poly.pdbx_strand_id
1 'polypeptide(L)'
;MKRRKAKGLVPIRELAMTTYLIKRFLLTIPVLLVTALLVFSALHLAGGDPVMLLVHPTAPQEVREAVRAKLGLDKPLPVQFVTYMSHVLRGDLGRSILSRRQVLELIVEKLPVTVELGVASLALAYLISIPLGTIAALNRNS
;
A
#
# COMPACT_ATOMS: atom_id res chain seq x y z
N MET A 1 56.77 10.86 -26.42
CA MET A 1 55.52 11.66 -26.39
C MET A 1 54.31 10.72 -26.59
N LYS A 2 53.71 10.18 -25.52
CA LYS A 2 52.59 9.21 -25.57
C LYS A 2 51.39 9.81 -24.81
N ARG A 3 50.45 10.41 -25.53
CA ARG A 3 49.20 10.93 -24.97
C ARG A 3 48.28 9.75 -24.61
N ARG A 4 48.11 9.47 -23.32
CA ARG A 4 47.12 8.51 -22.82
C ARG A 4 45.71 9.09 -23.00
N LYS A 5 44.84 8.34 -23.70
CA LYS A 5 43.42 8.64 -23.87
C LYS A 5 42.74 8.74 -22.50
N ALA A 6 42.17 9.92 -22.20
CA ALA A 6 41.18 10.07 -21.14
C ALA A 6 39.89 9.36 -21.60
N LYS A 7 39.66 8.15 -21.07
CA LYS A 7 38.41 7.42 -21.24
C LYS A 7 37.40 8.04 -20.29
N GLY A 8 36.26 8.49 -20.83
CA GLY A 8 35.22 9.24 -20.11
C GLY A 8 34.85 8.58 -18.78
N LEU A 9 35.08 9.32 -17.69
CA LEU A 9 34.68 8.97 -16.34
C LEU A 9 33.17 9.19 -16.25
N VAL A 10 32.38 8.12 -16.39
CA VAL A 10 30.98 8.16 -15.94
C VAL A 10 31.02 8.39 -14.42
N PRO A 11 30.41 9.46 -13.88
CA PRO A 11 30.51 9.79 -12.47
C PRO A 11 29.88 8.68 -11.63
N ILE A 12 30.67 8.08 -10.73
CA ILE A 12 30.30 6.95 -9.85
C ILE A 12 29.00 7.23 -9.03
N ARG A 13 28.62 8.50 -8.86
CA ARG A 13 27.41 8.94 -8.15
C ARG A 13 26.09 8.56 -8.86
N GLU A 14 26.03 8.59 -10.19
CA GLU A 14 24.80 8.29 -10.96
C GLU A 14 24.43 6.80 -10.83
N LEU A 15 25.41 5.91 -11.04
CA LEU A 15 25.23 4.47 -10.88
C LEU A 15 24.83 4.09 -9.44
N ALA A 16 25.34 4.83 -8.44
CA ALA A 16 24.96 4.64 -7.04
C ALA A 16 23.50 5.04 -6.77
N MET A 17 23.01 6.15 -7.35
CA MET A 17 21.63 6.61 -7.14
C MET A 17 20.60 5.70 -7.82
N THR A 18 20.86 5.27 -9.07
CA THR A 18 19.97 4.31 -9.76
C THR A 18 19.93 2.98 -9.01
N THR A 19 21.09 2.46 -8.58
CA THR A 19 21.16 1.23 -7.77
C THR A 19 20.42 1.37 -6.45
N TYR A 20 20.53 2.54 -5.79
CA TYR A 20 19.81 2.85 -4.57
C TYR A 20 18.29 2.89 -4.79
N LEU A 21 17.80 3.55 -5.83
CA LEU A 21 16.38 3.62 -6.16
C LEU A 21 15.80 2.23 -6.46
N ILE A 22 16.50 1.42 -7.25
CA ILE A 22 16.09 0.04 -7.54
C ILE A 22 16.04 -0.79 -6.25
N LYS A 23 17.08 -0.72 -5.42
CA LYS A 23 17.12 -1.43 -4.14
C LYS A 23 15.98 -0.99 -3.24
N ARG A 24 15.67 0.31 -3.18
CA ARG A 24 14.57 0.85 -2.38
C ARG A 24 13.20 0.39 -2.89
N PHE A 25 12.99 0.36 -4.20
CA PHE A 25 11.76 -0.17 -4.80
C PHE A 25 11.59 -1.67 -4.54
N LEU A 26 12.68 -2.44 -4.67
CA LEU A 26 12.68 -3.87 -4.35
C LEU A 26 12.37 -4.13 -2.87
N LEU A 27 12.84 -3.27 -1.96
CA LEU A 27 12.51 -3.36 -0.54
C LEU A 27 11.03 -3.02 -0.23
N THR A 28 10.35 -2.28 -1.10
CA THR A 28 8.91 -2.00 -0.95
C THR A 28 8.05 -3.24 -1.21
N ILE A 29 8.47 -4.12 -2.13
CA ILE A 29 7.73 -5.34 -2.48
C ILE A 29 7.47 -6.26 -1.26
N PRO A 30 8.48 -6.67 -0.46
CA PRO A 30 8.23 -7.51 0.71
C PRO A 30 7.38 -6.80 1.77
N VAL A 31 7.54 -5.47 1.92
CA VAL A 31 6.68 -4.68 2.82
C VAL A 31 5.22 -4.77 2.39
N LEU A 32 4.92 -4.53 1.12
CA LEU A 32 3.57 -4.63 0.57
C LEU A 32 3.00 -6.04 0.70
N LEU A 33 3.81 -7.08 0.45
CA LEU A 33 3.39 -8.47 0.61
C LEU A 33 3.04 -8.80 2.06
N VAL A 34 3.88 -8.40 3.01
CA VAL A 34 3.63 -8.61 4.45
C VAL A 34 2.39 -7.84 4.87
N THR A 35 2.24 -6.56 4.48
CA THR A 35 1.05 -5.77 4.79
C THR A 35 -0.21 -6.40 4.19
N ALA A 36 -0.18 -6.83 2.93
CA ALA A 36 -1.32 -7.49 2.29
C ALA A 36 -1.69 -8.79 2.99
N LEU A 37 -0.69 -9.60 3.38
CA LEU A 37 -0.92 -10.82 4.15
C LEU A 37 -1.53 -10.51 5.51
N LEU A 38 -1.01 -9.52 6.24
CA LEU A 38 -1.53 -9.12 7.55
C LEU A 38 -2.98 -8.63 7.45
N VAL A 39 -3.30 -7.79 6.48
CA VAL A 39 -4.67 -7.30 6.27
C VAL A 39 -5.59 -8.45 5.87
N PHE A 40 -5.16 -9.30 4.94
CA PHE A 40 -5.92 -10.48 4.52
C PHE A 40 -6.21 -11.40 5.70
N SER A 41 -5.19 -11.74 6.50
CA SER A 41 -5.33 -12.57 7.70
C SER A 41 -6.22 -11.89 8.75
N ALA A 42 -6.06 -10.60 8.99
CA ALA A 42 -6.89 -9.85 9.94
C ALA A 42 -8.37 -9.89 9.56
N LEU A 43 -8.69 -9.74 8.27
CA LEU A 43 -10.08 -9.84 7.78
C LEU A 43 -10.67 -11.24 7.99
N HIS A 44 -9.89 -12.30 7.77
CA HIS A 44 -10.35 -13.68 7.98
C HIS A 44 -10.45 -14.05 9.47
N LEU A 45 -9.55 -13.52 10.31
CA LEU A 45 -9.54 -13.75 11.75
C LEU A 45 -10.61 -12.95 12.49
N ALA A 46 -11.03 -11.80 11.95
CA ALA A 46 -12.11 -10.98 12.50
C ALA A 46 -13.48 -11.70 12.50
N GLY A 47 -13.58 -12.88 11.86
CA GLY A 47 -14.74 -13.78 12.00
C GLY A 47 -15.99 -13.37 11.23
N GLY A 48 -15.88 -12.43 10.29
CA GLY A 48 -17.00 -12.01 9.43
C GLY A 48 -17.07 -12.83 8.15
N ASP A 49 -18.18 -13.54 7.92
CA ASP A 49 -18.46 -14.16 6.62
C ASP A 49 -18.86 -13.08 5.60
N PRO A 50 -18.07 -12.82 4.54
CA PRO A 50 -18.40 -11.79 3.56
C PRO A 50 -19.72 -12.07 2.84
N VAL A 51 -20.12 -13.34 2.76
CA VAL A 51 -21.38 -13.75 2.14
C VAL A 51 -22.57 -13.20 2.92
N MET A 52 -22.48 -13.10 4.25
CA MET A 52 -23.54 -12.56 5.11
C MET A 52 -23.76 -11.06 4.90
N LEU A 53 -22.75 -10.34 4.40
CA LEU A 53 -22.86 -8.92 4.05
C LEU A 53 -23.43 -8.72 2.63
N LEU A 54 -23.29 -9.71 1.76
CA LEU A 54 -23.71 -9.63 0.36
C LEU A 54 -25.12 -10.17 0.13
N VAL A 55 -25.50 -11.21 0.87
CA VAL A 55 -26.74 -11.96 0.68
C VAL A 55 -27.72 -11.57 1.78
N HIS A 56 -29.00 -11.41 1.41
CA HIS A 56 -30.04 -11.09 2.38
C HIS A 56 -30.10 -12.16 3.50
N PRO A 57 -30.30 -11.78 4.77
CA PRO A 57 -30.32 -12.73 5.89
C PRO A 57 -31.34 -13.85 5.75
N THR A 58 -32.39 -13.68 4.95
CA THR A 58 -33.43 -14.69 4.70
C THR A 58 -33.25 -15.49 3.40
N ALA A 59 -32.17 -15.26 2.65
CA ALA A 59 -31.94 -15.99 1.41
C ALA A 59 -31.69 -17.49 1.69
N PRO A 60 -32.15 -18.40 0.80
CA PRO A 60 -31.89 -19.83 0.90
C PRO A 60 -30.39 -20.14 1.00
N GLN A 61 -30.05 -21.22 1.71
CA GLN A 61 -28.68 -21.67 1.89
C GLN A 61 -27.96 -21.92 0.55
N GLU A 62 -28.67 -22.46 -0.43
CA GLU A 62 -28.17 -22.70 -1.80
C GLU A 62 -27.65 -21.41 -2.46
N VAL A 63 -28.32 -20.28 -2.23
CA VAL A 63 -27.90 -18.97 -2.77
C VAL A 63 -26.60 -18.51 -2.09
N ARG A 64 -26.47 -18.73 -0.77
CA ARG A 64 -25.25 -18.37 -0.02
C ARG A 64 -24.06 -19.20 -0.49
N GLU A 65 -24.24 -20.49 -0.69
CA GLU A 65 -23.19 -21.38 -1.19
C GLU A 65 -22.79 -21.06 -2.63
N ALA A 66 -23.76 -20.74 -3.49
CA ALA A 66 -23.48 -20.28 -4.85
C ALA A 66 -22.68 -18.96 -4.87
N VAL A 67 -22.98 -18.02 -3.98
CA VAL A 67 -22.22 -16.77 -3.84
C VAL A 67 -20.82 -17.04 -3.27
N ARG A 68 -20.70 -17.92 -2.27
CA ARG A 68 -19.42 -18.33 -1.68
C ARG A 68 -18.48 -18.91 -2.76
N ALA A 69 -18.99 -19.83 -3.57
CA ALA A 69 -18.25 -20.44 -4.67
C ALA A 69 -17.87 -19.42 -5.75
N LYS A 70 -18.78 -18.51 -6.11
CA LYS A 70 -18.50 -17.42 -7.07
C LYS A 70 -17.37 -16.49 -6.61
N LEU A 71 -17.28 -16.24 -5.31
CA LEU A 71 -16.23 -15.41 -4.72
C LEU A 71 -14.94 -16.19 -4.41
N GLY A 72 -14.94 -17.51 -4.61
CA GLY A 72 -13.80 -18.38 -4.29
C GLY A 72 -13.53 -18.51 -2.79
N LEU A 73 -14.50 -18.15 -1.95
CA LEU A 73 -14.41 -18.21 -0.48
C LEU A 73 -14.52 -19.64 0.06
N ASP A 74 -14.86 -20.60 -0.80
CA ASP A 74 -14.86 -22.05 -0.58
C ASP A 74 -13.47 -22.68 -0.68
N LYS A 75 -12.48 -21.96 -1.25
CA LYS A 75 -11.13 -22.47 -1.48
C LYS A 75 -10.25 -22.36 -0.22
N PRO A 76 -9.17 -23.15 -0.10
CA PRO A 76 -8.19 -22.98 0.98
C PRO A 76 -7.61 -21.56 1.01
N LEU A 77 -7.34 -21.02 2.21
CA LEU A 77 -6.83 -19.66 2.40
C LEU A 77 -5.60 -19.29 1.54
N PRO A 78 -4.60 -20.18 1.35
CA PRO A 78 -3.48 -19.87 0.46
C PRO A 78 -3.90 -19.63 -0.98
N VAL A 79 -4.89 -20.39 -1.48
CA VAL A 79 -5.41 -20.24 -2.84
C VAL A 79 -6.18 -18.92 -2.98
N GLN A 80 -6.94 -18.54 -1.96
CA GLN A 80 -7.63 -17.25 -1.92
C GLN A 80 -6.64 -16.08 -1.96
N PHE A 81 -5.57 -16.14 -1.16
CA PHE A 81 -4.54 -15.09 -1.14
C PHE A 81 -3.79 -14.97 -2.47
N VAL A 82 -3.39 -16.09 -3.07
CA VAL A 82 -2.72 -16.09 -4.39
C VAL A 82 -3.66 -15.54 -5.47
N THR A 83 -4.93 -15.92 -5.45
CA THR A 83 -5.95 -15.40 -6.37
C THR A 83 -6.11 -13.89 -6.19
N TYR A 84 -6.24 -13.41 -4.94
CA TYR A 84 -6.30 -11.97 -4.63
C TYR A 84 -5.07 -11.23 -5.16
N MET A 85 -3.87 -11.72 -4.86
CA MET A 85 -2.62 -11.10 -5.30
C MET A 85 -2.51 -11.05 -6.83
N SER A 86 -2.95 -12.11 -7.52
CA SER A 86 -2.96 -12.14 -8.99
C SER A 86 -3.87 -11.07 -9.61
N HIS A 87 -5.01 -10.75 -8.98
CA HIS A 87 -5.89 -9.67 -9.46
C HIS A 87 -5.24 -8.32 -9.20
N VAL A 88 -4.70 -8.10 -7.99
CA VAL A 88 -4.02 -6.85 -7.61
C VAL A 88 -2.85 -6.54 -8.54
N LEU A 89 -2.02 -7.53 -8.86
CA LEU A 89 -0.89 -7.37 -9.78
C LEU A 89 -1.31 -7.04 -11.22
N ARG A 90 -2.55 -7.37 -11.61
CA ARG A 90 -3.14 -7.01 -12.91
C ARG A 90 -3.87 -5.66 -12.87
N GLY A 91 -3.87 -4.98 -11.73
CA GLY A 91 -4.59 -3.72 -11.52
C GLY A 91 -6.08 -3.91 -11.21
N ASP A 92 -6.54 -5.15 -11.01
CA ASP A 92 -7.91 -5.44 -10.59
C ASP A 92 -7.99 -5.51 -9.06
N LEU A 93 -8.48 -4.43 -8.45
CA LEU A 93 -8.72 -4.35 -7.01
C LEU A 93 -10.12 -4.84 -6.62
N GLY A 94 -10.94 -5.23 -7.60
CA GLY A 94 -12.31 -5.69 -7.40
C GLY A 94 -13.28 -4.59 -6.98
N ARG A 95 -14.41 -5.03 -6.42
CA ARG A 95 -15.49 -4.18 -5.91
C ARG A 95 -15.59 -4.32 -4.40
N SER A 96 -15.85 -3.20 -3.73
CA SER A 96 -16.14 -3.18 -2.31
C SER A 96 -17.46 -3.89 -2.04
N ILE A 97 -17.44 -4.81 -1.08
CA ILE A 97 -18.62 -5.56 -0.63
C ILE A 97 -19.64 -4.63 0.04
N LEU A 98 -19.15 -3.64 0.80
CA LEU A 98 -19.99 -2.71 1.57
C LEU A 98 -20.63 -1.65 0.67
N SER A 99 -19.82 -0.98 -0.15
CA SER A 99 -20.27 0.17 -0.95
C SER A 99 -20.67 -0.21 -2.38
N ARG A 100 -20.47 -1.46 -2.80
CA ARG A 100 -20.77 -1.99 -4.16
C ARG A 100 -20.12 -1.20 -5.31
N ARG A 101 -19.09 -0.39 -5.01
CA ARG A 101 -18.32 0.41 -5.97
C ARG A 101 -16.95 -0.21 -6.23
N GLN A 102 -16.31 0.19 -7.33
CA GLN A 102 -14.94 -0.24 -7.60
C GLN A 102 -13.99 0.27 -6.52
N VAL A 103 -13.10 -0.58 -6.04
CA VAL A 103 -12.15 -0.20 -4.98
C VAL A 103 -11.23 0.94 -5.45
N LEU A 104 -10.83 0.92 -6.73
CA LEU A 104 -9.99 1.97 -7.31
C LEU A 104 -10.64 3.36 -7.23
N GLU A 105 -11.92 3.47 -7.54
CA GLU A 105 -12.66 4.74 -7.44
C GLU A 105 -12.66 5.26 -6.00
N LEU A 106 -12.89 4.36 -5.02
CA LEU A 106 -12.89 4.72 -3.60
C LEU A 106 -11.52 5.21 -3.15
N ILE A 107 -10.43 4.58 -3.62
CA ILE A 107 -9.07 5.01 -3.31
C ILE A 107 -8.83 6.41 -3.87
N VAL A 108 -9.13 6.63 -5.15
CA VAL A 108 -8.92 7.91 -5.82
C VAL A 108 -9.73 9.03 -5.16
N GLU A 109 -10.97 8.75 -4.76
CA GLU A 109 -11.84 9.70 -4.05
C GLU A 109 -11.27 10.13 -2.69
N LYS A 110 -10.49 9.25 -2.03
CA LYS A 110 -9.87 9.53 -0.72
C LYS A 110 -8.48 10.15 -0.81
N LEU A 111 -7.81 10.09 -1.97
CA LEU A 111 -6.47 10.65 -2.15
C LEU A 111 -6.37 12.14 -1.77
N PRO A 112 -7.28 13.04 -2.19
CA PRO A 112 -7.19 14.46 -1.84
C PRO A 112 -7.20 14.69 -0.33
N VAL A 113 -8.05 13.97 0.40
CA VAL A 113 -8.15 14.08 1.87
C VAL A 113 -6.84 13.68 2.53
N THR A 114 -6.20 12.59 2.09
CA THR A 114 -4.89 12.19 2.62
C THR A 114 -3.81 13.24 2.34
N VAL A 115 -3.83 13.84 1.15
CA VAL A 115 -2.89 14.92 0.79
C VAL A 115 -3.12 16.15 1.66
N GLU A 116 -4.36 16.58 1.84
CA GLU A 116 -4.72 17.72 2.69
C GLU A 116 -4.24 17.52 4.13
N LEU A 117 -4.52 16.34 4.71
CA LEU A 117 -4.06 16.01 6.06
C LEU A 117 -2.53 15.94 6.14
N GLY A 118 -1.86 15.39 5.13
CA GLY A 118 -0.40 15.34 5.07
C GLY A 118 0.23 16.74 5.02
N VAL A 119 -0.31 17.61 4.18
CA VAL A 119 0.13 19.02 4.07
C VAL A 119 -0.12 19.77 5.37
N ALA A 120 -1.30 19.63 5.97
CA ALA A 120 -1.62 20.26 7.26
C ALA A 120 -0.68 19.76 8.37
N SER A 121 -0.39 18.46 8.40
CA SER A 121 0.54 17.86 9.36
C SER A 121 1.96 18.40 9.20
N LEU A 122 2.45 18.53 7.96
CA LEU A 122 3.76 19.12 7.68
C LEU A 122 3.82 20.60 8.05
N ALA A 123 2.77 21.36 7.75
CA ALA A 123 2.67 22.77 8.10
C ALA A 123 2.75 22.96 9.63
N LEU A 124 1.97 22.19 10.39
CA LEU A 124 2.02 22.20 11.86
C LEU A 124 3.39 21.73 12.38
N ALA A 125 3.94 20.67 11.82
CA ALA A 125 5.25 20.17 12.21
C ALA A 125 6.32 21.24 12.03
N TYR A 126 6.34 21.97 10.92
CA TYR A 126 7.29 23.05 10.68
C TYR A 126 7.04 24.27 11.55
N LEU A 127 5.78 24.67 11.75
CA LEU A 127 5.39 25.77 12.64
C LEU A 127 5.90 25.56 14.07
N ILE A 128 5.94 24.32 14.54
CA ILE A 128 6.38 23.99 15.90
C ILE A 128 7.88 23.67 15.94
N SER A 129 8.36 22.86 15.01
CA SER A 129 9.72 22.31 15.03
C SER A 129 10.78 23.35 14.68
N ILE A 130 10.48 24.30 13.79
CA ILE A 130 11.44 25.35 13.43
C ILE A 130 11.70 26.28 14.63
N PRO A 131 10.68 26.90 15.28
CA PRO A 131 10.93 27.75 16.44
C PRO A 131 11.61 27.01 17.60
N LEU A 132 11.11 25.83 17.97
CA LEU A 132 11.72 25.04 19.04
C LEU A 132 13.15 24.64 18.71
N GLY A 133 13.40 24.23 17.46
CA GLY A 133 14.75 23.91 16.98
C GLY A 133 15.68 25.11 17.05
N THR A 134 15.21 26.31 16.69
CA THR A 134 16.01 27.55 16.77
C THR A 134 16.32 27.93 18.22
N ILE A 135 15.35 27.89 19.13
CA ILE A 135 15.55 28.17 20.55
C ILE A 135 16.55 27.18 21.16
N ALA A 136 16.40 25.88 20.86
CA ALA A 136 17.32 24.85 21.33
C ALA A 136 18.74 25.03 20.79
N ALA A 137 18.90 25.50 19.55
CA ALA A 137 20.20 25.78 18.96
C ALA A 137 20.89 26.98 19.61
N LEU A 138 20.15 28.04 19.93
CA LEU A 138 20.68 29.24 20.59
C LEU A 138 21.07 28.99 22.05
N ASN A 139 20.31 28.14 22.77
CA ASN A 139 20.59 27.80 24.16
C ASN A 139 21.61 26.67 24.35
N ARG A 140 22.16 26.09 23.27
CA ARG A 140 23.08 24.95 23.35
C ARG A 140 24.52 25.31 23.74
N ASN A 141 24.81 26.60 23.92
CA ASN A 141 26.13 27.13 24.24
C ASN A 141 26.14 28.02 25.50
N SER A 142 25.15 27.86 26.38
CA SER A 142 25.07 28.50 27.70
C SER A 142 24.94 27.46 28.80
#